data_AF-A0A5J6PYH1-F1
#
_entry.id   AF-A0A5J6PYH1-F1
#
_cell.length_a   1.000
_cell.length_b   1.000
_cell.length_c   1.000
_cell.angle_alpha   90.00
_cell.angle_beta   90.00
_cell.angle_gamma   90.00
#
_symmetry.space_group_name_H-M   'P 1'
#
loop_
_entity.id
_entity.type
_entity.pdbx_description
1 polymer ?
#
loop_
_entity_poly.entity_id
_entity_poly.type
_entity_poly.pdbx_seq_one_letter_code
_entity_poly.pdbx_strand_id
1 'polypeptide(L)'
;MNKLLKICLLFSLSGSLLAQSPPELQPEEQERLYRLSQQYRCLVCQNESIADSRAGLADDLRREIAIQIKEQKSNEEIHEYLVSRYGDFVSYDPPFNWKTVILWLFPIVVMFALAFAVWRKARFAPSNTNEKN
;
A
#
# COMPACT_ATOMS: atom_id res chain seq x y z
N MET A 1 25.11 38.98 -32.54
CA MET A 1 23.80 38.31 -32.39
C MET A 1 23.78 36.83 -32.81
N ASN A 2 24.63 36.36 -33.74
CA ASN A 2 24.60 34.95 -34.22
C ASN A 2 25.26 33.91 -33.29
N LYS A 3 25.88 34.31 -32.17
CA LYS A 3 26.54 33.38 -31.24
C LYS A 3 25.58 32.80 -30.19
N LEU A 4 24.51 33.51 -29.84
CA LEU A 4 23.50 33.05 -28.88
C LEU A 4 22.55 32.00 -29.49
N LEU A 5 22.27 32.08 -30.79
CA LEU A 5 21.40 31.11 -31.49
C LEU A 5 22.01 29.70 -31.55
N LYS A 6 23.36 29.59 -31.59
CA LYS A 6 24.06 28.30 -31.67
C LYS A 6 24.07 27.53 -30.34
N ILE A 7 23.94 28.22 -29.21
CA ILE A 7 23.99 27.59 -27.88
C ILE A 7 22.67 26.92 -27.53
N CYS A 8 21.52 27.45 -27.99
CA CYS A 8 20.23 26.76 -27.84
C CYS A 8 20.09 25.53 -28.75
N LEU A 9 20.75 25.50 -29.90
CA LEU A 9 20.60 24.40 -30.87
C LEU A 9 21.43 23.16 -30.52
N LEU A 10 22.39 23.29 -29.59
CA LEU A 10 23.23 22.18 -29.12
C LEU A 10 22.65 21.45 -27.89
N PHE A 11 21.61 21.98 -27.25
CA PHE A 11 20.99 21.34 -26.08
C PHE A 11 19.88 20.33 -26.45
N SER A 12 19.55 20.21 -27.73
CA SER A 12 18.42 19.42 -28.23
C SER A 12 18.72 17.94 -28.51
N LEU A 13 19.97 17.48 -28.32
CA LEU A 13 20.42 16.19 -28.89
C LEU A 13 20.91 15.14 -27.88
N SER A 14 20.39 15.12 -26.66
CA SER A 14 20.77 14.09 -25.68
C SER A 14 19.58 13.62 -24.87
N GLY A 15 18.75 12.79 -25.51
CA GLY A 15 17.63 12.14 -24.85
C GLY A 15 16.95 11.11 -25.74
N SER A 16 17.67 10.05 -26.14
CA SER A 16 17.00 8.86 -26.67
C SER A 16 16.29 8.18 -25.50
N LEU A 17 14.99 8.42 -25.36
CA LEU A 17 14.14 7.63 -24.46
C LEU A 17 14.01 6.23 -25.08
N LEU A 18 14.75 5.26 -24.55
CA LEU A 18 14.53 3.85 -24.90
C LEU A 18 13.18 3.45 -24.31
N ALA A 19 12.17 3.33 -25.16
CA ALA A 19 10.91 2.71 -24.79
C ALA A 19 11.18 1.24 -24.45
N GLN A 20 11.25 0.92 -23.16
CA GLN A 20 11.54 -0.43 -22.71
C GLN A 20 10.29 -1.29 -22.94
N SER A 21 10.37 -2.21 -23.90
CA SER A 21 9.34 -3.22 -24.11
C SER A 21 9.20 -4.07 -22.85
N PRO A 22 7.98 -4.57 -22.53
CA PRO A 22 7.81 -5.50 -21.43
C PRO A 22 8.77 -6.69 -21.59
N PRO A 23 9.37 -7.19 -20.51
CA PRO A 23 10.19 -8.38 -20.60
C PRO A 23 9.35 -9.54 -21.15
N GLU A 24 9.92 -10.29 -22.11
CA GLU A 24 9.33 -11.57 -22.52
C GLU A 24 9.53 -12.58 -21.37
N LEU A 25 8.41 -13.12 -20.88
CA LEU A 25 8.33 -14.09 -19.78
C LEU A 25 7.95 -15.46 -20.32
N GLN A 26 8.54 -16.51 -19.76
CA GLN A 26 8.14 -17.90 -19.97
C GLN A 26 6.75 -18.19 -19.35
N PRO A 27 6.05 -19.26 -19.76
CA PRO A 27 4.72 -19.59 -19.23
C PRO A 27 4.67 -19.72 -17.70
N GLU A 28 5.71 -20.29 -17.09
CA GLU A 28 5.83 -20.42 -15.63
C GLU A 28 6.01 -19.05 -14.94
N GLU A 29 6.80 -18.16 -15.54
CA GLU A 29 7.02 -16.81 -15.03
C GLU A 29 5.75 -15.96 -15.14
N GLN A 30 4.96 -16.15 -16.22
CA GLN A 30 3.68 -15.49 -16.41
C GLN A 30 2.66 -15.93 -15.36
N GLU A 31 2.61 -17.22 -15.04
CA GLU A 31 1.76 -17.73 -13.96
C GLU A 31 2.19 -17.13 -12.61
N ARG A 32 3.50 -17.10 -12.33
CA ARG A 32 4.05 -16.48 -11.13
C ARG A 32 3.68 -14.99 -11.04
N LEU A 33 3.83 -14.24 -12.14
CA LEU A 33 3.44 -12.83 -12.22
C LEU A 33 1.97 -12.65 -11.89
N TYR A 34 1.09 -13.49 -12.47
CA TYR A 34 -0.34 -13.43 -12.20
C TYR A 34 -0.66 -13.70 -10.72
N ARG A 35 -0.08 -14.76 -10.14
CA ARG A 35 -0.29 -15.09 -8.72
C ARG A 35 0.22 -14.01 -7.77
N LEU A 36 1.38 -13.40 -8.06
CA LEU A 36 1.88 -12.28 -7.26
C LEU A 36 0.96 -11.07 -7.40
N SER A 37 0.53 -10.75 -8.62
CA SER A 37 -0.32 -9.59 -8.91
C SER A 37 -1.68 -9.65 -8.21
N GLN A 38 -2.18 -10.84 -7.88
CA GLN A 38 -3.40 -11.02 -7.09
C GLN A 38 -3.23 -10.61 -5.60
N GLN A 39 -1.99 -10.58 -5.09
CA GLN A 39 -1.69 -10.23 -3.69
C GLN A 39 -1.56 -8.72 -3.46
N TYR A 40 -1.63 -7.92 -4.53
CA TYR A 40 -1.51 -6.47 -4.47
C TYR A 40 -2.78 -5.78 -4.94
N ARG A 41 -3.15 -4.70 -4.25
CA ARG A 41 -4.32 -3.86 -4.51
C ARG A 41 -3.98 -2.79 -5.54
N CYS A 42 -4.93 -2.46 -6.41
CA CYS A 42 -4.84 -1.24 -7.20
C CYS A 42 -5.22 -0.03 -6.33
N LEU A 43 -4.24 0.83 -6.03
CA LEU A 43 -4.40 2.02 -5.18
C LEU A 43 -5.36 3.08 -5.75
N VAL A 44 -5.64 3.03 -7.05
CA VAL A 44 -6.51 3.98 -7.75
C VAL A 44 -7.85 3.38 -8.18
N CYS A 45 -8.10 2.11 -7.83
CA CYS A 45 -9.27 1.37 -8.25
C CYS A 45 -10.15 0.98 -7.05
N GLN A 46 -11.39 0.57 -7.34
CA GLN A 46 -12.37 0.23 -6.30
C GLN A 46 -12.18 -1.19 -5.77
N ASN A 47 -11.21 -1.37 -4.86
CA ASN A 47 -10.94 -2.65 -4.18
C ASN A 47 -10.67 -3.82 -5.15
N GLU A 48 -9.94 -3.55 -6.23
CA GLU A 48 -9.52 -4.53 -7.24
C GLU A 48 -8.05 -4.91 -7.05
N SER A 49 -7.67 -6.12 -7.48
CA SER A 49 -6.28 -6.52 -7.57
C SER A 49 -5.59 -5.83 -8.75
N ILE A 50 -4.25 -5.71 -8.71
CA ILE A 50 -3.51 -5.21 -9.88
C ILE A 50 -3.51 -6.23 -11.04
N ALA A 51 -3.77 -7.51 -10.76
CA ALA A 51 -3.89 -8.54 -11.80
C ALA A 51 -5.12 -8.30 -12.70
N ASP A 52 -6.24 -7.91 -12.10
CA ASP A 52 -7.52 -7.80 -12.81
C ASP A 52 -7.80 -6.37 -13.29
N SER A 53 -7.18 -5.38 -12.66
CA SER A 53 -7.47 -3.98 -12.99
C SER A 53 -6.73 -3.47 -14.23
N ARG A 54 -7.43 -2.61 -14.98
CA ARG A 54 -6.96 -1.97 -16.23
C ARG A 54 -6.47 -0.53 -16.03
N ALA A 55 -6.23 -0.11 -14.79
CA ALA A 55 -5.63 1.19 -14.51
C ALA A 55 -4.18 1.23 -15.00
N GLY A 56 -3.75 2.39 -15.51
CA GLY A 56 -2.36 2.59 -15.93
C GLY A 56 -1.35 2.30 -14.81
N LEU A 57 -1.69 2.63 -13.55
CA LEU A 57 -0.86 2.28 -12.40
C LEU A 57 -0.72 0.77 -12.21
N ALA A 58 -1.78 -0.01 -12.47
CA ALA A 58 -1.73 -1.47 -12.37
C ALA A 58 -0.85 -2.07 -13.48
N ASP A 59 -0.90 -1.50 -14.69
CA ASP A 59 0.00 -1.88 -15.79
C ASP A 59 1.47 -1.63 -15.45
N ASP A 60 1.77 -0.46 -14.87
CA ASP A 60 3.13 -0.10 -14.45
C ASP A 60 3.66 -1.03 -13.36
N LEU A 61 2.83 -1.35 -12.36
CA LEU A 61 3.18 -2.29 -11.29
C LEU A 61 3.41 -3.72 -11.83
N ARG A 62 2.53 -4.21 -12.71
CA ARG A 62 2.70 -5.53 -13.34
C ARG A 62 3.98 -5.60 -14.16
N ARG A 63 4.31 -4.54 -14.90
CA ARG A 63 5.57 -4.44 -15.65
C ARG A 63 6.77 -4.52 -14.72
N GLU A 64 6.75 -3.77 -13.62
CA GLU A 64 7.83 -3.76 -12.64
C GLU A 64 8.05 -5.13 -11.99
N ILE A 65 6.95 -5.80 -11.58
CA ILE A 65 7.01 -7.16 -11.04
C ILE A 65 7.57 -8.13 -12.10
N ALA A 66 7.16 -7.99 -13.37
CA ALA A 66 7.65 -8.84 -14.45
C ALA A 66 9.16 -8.68 -14.68
N ILE A 67 9.69 -7.45 -14.56
CA ILE A 67 11.14 -7.18 -14.62
C ILE A 67 11.84 -7.90 -13.48
N GLN A 68 11.35 -7.78 -12.25
CA GLN A 68 11.97 -8.40 -11.09
C GLN A 68 11.90 -9.93 -11.09
N ILE A 69 10.81 -10.52 -11.62
CA ILE A 69 10.72 -11.97 -11.83
C ILE A 69 11.80 -12.43 -12.81
N LYS A 70 12.03 -11.68 -13.89
CA LYS A 70 13.08 -11.98 -14.87
C LYS A 70 14.49 -11.81 -14.30
N GLU A 71 14.66 -10.91 -13.33
CA GLU A 71 15.88 -10.78 -12.52
C GLU A 71 16.04 -11.91 -11.48
N GLN A 72 15.13 -12.89 -11.44
CA GLN A 72 15.11 -14.00 -10.48
C GLN A 72 15.01 -13.59 -9.01
N LYS A 73 14.43 -12.41 -8.73
CA LYS A 73 14.17 -11.98 -7.35
C LYS A 73 13.13 -12.86 -6.67
N SER A 74 13.25 -13.01 -5.36
CA SER A 74 12.29 -13.69 -4.49
C SER A 74 11.01 -12.89 -4.32
N ASN A 75 9.95 -13.52 -3.80
CA ASN A 75 8.67 -12.84 -3.59
C ASN A 75 8.77 -11.77 -2.51
N GLU A 76 9.57 -12.02 -1.48
CA GLU A 76 9.85 -11.10 -0.37
C GLU A 76 10.61 -9.86 -0.85
N GLU A 77 11.62 -10.00 -1.71
CA GLU A 77 12.33 -8.86 -2.29
C GLU A 77 11.42 -8.00 -3.16
N ILE A 78 10.54 -8.64 -3.95
CA ILE A 78 9.54 -7.93 -4.76
C ILE A 78 8.56 -7.19 -3.85
N HIS A 79 8.10 -7.83 -2.77
CA HIS A 79 7.19 -7.22 -1.80
C HIS A 79 7.83 -6.01 -1.13
N GLU A 80 9.05 -6.15 -0.61
CA GLU A 80 9.79 -5.07 0.04
C GLU A 80 10.02 -3.90 -0.92
N TYR A 81 10.37 -4.19 -2.18
CA TYR A 81 10.49 -3.15 -3.21
C TYR A 81 9.18 -2.40 -3.42
N LEU A 82 8.05 -3.11 -3.56
CA LEU A 82 6.75 -2.50 -3.77
C LEU A 82 6.30 -1.68 -2.55
N VAL A 83 6.45 -2.21 -1.33
CA VAL A 83 6.08 -1.51 -0.10
C VAL A 83 6.97 -0.29 0.14
N SER A 84 8.27 -0.38 -0.13
CA SER A 84 9.19 0.77 0.05
C SER A 84 8.84 1.97 -0.82
N ARG A 85 8.22 1.72 -1.99
CA ARG A 85 7.91 2.75 -3.00
C ARG A 85 6.44 3.18 -3.00
N TYR A 86 5.52 2.26 -2.74
CA TYR A 86 4.07 2.47 -2.82
C TYR A 86 3.37 2.41 -1.45
N GLY A 87 4.09 2.02 -0.39
CA GLY A 87 3.61 1.96 0.99
C GLY A 87 2.94 0.64 1.37
N ASP A 88 2.66 0.48 2.67
CA ASP A 88 2.09 -0.76 3.25
C ASP A 88 0.72 -1.14 2.67
N PHE A 89 -0.03 -0.16 2.15
CA PHE A 89 -1.40 -0.34 1.63
C PHE A 89 -1.45 -1.00 0.24
N VAL A 90 -0.30 -1.17 -0.43
CA VAL A 90 -0.25 -1.83 -1.74
C VAL A 90 -0.53 -3.32 -1.62
N SER A 91 -0.20 -3.95 -0.50
CA SER A 91 -0.44 -5.38 -0.27
C SER A 91 -1.80 -5.64 0.39
N TYR A 92 -2.40 -6.80 0.07
CA TYR A 92 -3.55 -7.30 0.83
C TYR A 92 -3.17 -7.76 2.25
N ASP A 93 -1.90 -8.06 2.51
CA ASP A 93 -1.40 -8.56 3.78
C ASP A 93 -0.46 -7.54 4.45
N PRO A 94 -1.02 -6.57 5.21
CA PRO A 94 -0.22 -5.51 5.81
C PRO A 94 0.65 -6.05 6.96
N PRO A 95 1.91 -5.61 7.08
CA PRO A 95 2.81 -6.09 8.13
C PRO A 95 2.31 -5.77 9.54
N PHE A 96 2.59 -6.68 10.48
CA PHE A 96 2.22 -6.51 11.88
C PHE A 96 3.18 -5.54 12.59
N ASN A 97 2.83 -4.26 12.57
CA ASN A 97 3.63 -3.17 13.14
C ASN A 97 3.03 -2.60 14.43
N TRP A 98 3.83 -1.84 15.19
CA TRP A 98 3.37 -1.19 16.44
C TRP A 98 2.16 -0.27 16.23
N LYS A 99 2.07 0.39 15.07
CA LYS A 99 0.90 1.20 14.68
C LYS A 99 -0.37 0.36 14.61
N THR A 100 -0.28 -0.81 13.98
CA THR A 100 -1.38 -1.78 13.90
C THR A 100 -1.80 -2.19 15.30
N VAL A 101 -0.85 -2.57 16.17
CA VAL A 101 -1.14 -2.95 17.56
C VAL A 101 -1.88 -1.84 18.31
N ILE A 102 -1.41 -0.59 18.25
CA ILE A 102 -2.07 0.55 18.91
C ILE A 102 -3.49 0.73 18.36
N LEU A 103 -3.67 0.67 17.04
CA LEU A 103 -4.97 0.85 16.39
C LEU A 103 -6.00 -0.18 16.90
N TRP A 104 -5.57 -1.44 17.08
CA TRP A 104 -6.42 -2.51 17.59
C TRP A 104 -6.61 -2.46 19.12
N LEU A 105 -5.62 -1.99 19.87
CA LEU A 105 -5.71 -1.88 21.33
C LEU A 105 -6.56 -0.68 21.77
N PHE A 106 -6.57 0.40 20.99
CA PHE A 106 -7.35 1.62 21.25
C PHE A 106 -8.83 1.36 21.60
N PRO A 107 -9.63 0.65 20.78
CA PRO A 107 -11.05 0.40 21.10
C PRO A 107 -11.22 -0.39 22.41
N ILE A 108 -10.32 -1.33 22.70
CA ILE A 108 -10.33 -2.12 23.94
C ILE A 108 -10.09 -1.22 25.15
N VAL A 109 -9.08 -0.35 25.08
CA VAL A 109 -8.74 0.59 26.16
C VAL A 109 -9.90 1.55 26.42
N VAL A 110 -10.51 2.11 25.37
CA VAL A 110 -11.66 3.02 25.49
C VAL A 110 -12.85 2.30 26.15
N MET A 111 -13.15 1.08 25.72
CA MET A 111 -14.24 0.28 26.29
C MET A 111 -14.04 0.05 27.80
N PHE A 112 -12.85 -0.36 28.23
CA PHE A 112 -12.57 -0.57 29.66
C PHE A 112 -12.56 0.73 30.45
N ALA A 113 -12.05 1.82 29.89
CA ALA A 113 -12.06 3.13 30.55
C ALA A 113 -13.50 3.62 30.80
N LEU A 114 -14.39 3.46 29.83
CA LEU A 114 -15.81 3.81 29.98
C LEU A 114 -16.52 2.91 31.00
N ALA A 115 -16.31 1.59 30.93
CA ALA A 115 -16.88 0.65 31.90
C ALA A 115 -16.43 0.97 33.32
N PHE A 116 -15.14 1.29 33.51
CA PHE A 116 -14.59 1.69 34.79
C PHE A 116 -15.19 3.01 35.30
N ALA A 117 -15.37 4.01 34.44
CA ALA A 117 -15.98 5.28 34.81
C ALA A 117 -17.44 5.12 35.28
N VAL A 118 -18.23 4.29 34.58
CA VAL A 118 -19.60 3.96 34.96
C VAL A 118 -19.63 3.20 36.28
N TRP A 119 -18.78 2.18 36.43
CA TRP A 119 -18.67 1.40 37.66
C TRP A 119 -18.35 2.28 38.87
N ARG A 120 -17.39 3.21 38.73
CA ARG A 120 -17.10 4.19 39.78
C ARG A 120 -18.34 5.03 40.11
N LYS A 121 -19.02 5.62 39.13
CA LYS A 121 -20.24 6.42 39.39
C LYS A 121 -21.33 5.62 40.12
N ALA A 122 -21.57 4.37 39.72
CA ALA A 122 -22.56 3.51 40.37
C ALA A 122 -22.21 3.21 41.84
N ARG A 123 -20.92 3.10 42.18
CA ARG A 123 -20.45 2.91 43.56
C ARG A 123 -20.55 4.17 44.42
N PHE A 124 -20.61 5.36 43.80
CA PHE A 124 -20.74 6.64 44.48
C PHE A 124 -22.16 7.23 44.43
N ALA A 125 -23.13 6.55 43.80
CA ALA A 125 -24.52 6.99 43.79
C ALA A 125 -25.14 6.78 45.19
N PRO A 126 -25.51 7.85 45.93
CA PRO A 126 -26.19 7.68 47.21
C PRO A 126 -27.57 7.07 46.96
N SER A 127 -27.92 6.04 47.73
CA SER A 127 -29.29 5.50 47.74
C SER A 127 -30.20 6.55 48.36
N ASN A 128 -30.84 7.36 47.53
CA ASN A 128 -31.91 8.26 47.98
C ASN A 128 -33.15 7.39 48.29
N THR A 129 -33.11 6.71 49.43
CA THR A 129 -34.28 6.13 50.07
C THR A 129 -35.13 7.30 50.56
N ASN A 130 -35.96 7.87 49.68
CA ASN A 130 -37.09 8.70 50.13
C ASN A 130 -38.19 7.75 50.60
N GLU A 131 -38.01 7.38 51.85
CA GLU A 131 -39.04 6.98 52.80
C GLU A 131 -40.02 8.16 53.02
N LYS A 132 -41.32 7.87 52.92
CA LYS A 132 -42.52 8.58 53.46
C LYS A 132 -43.02 9.87 52.78
N ASN A 133 -44.06 9.73 51.95
CA ASN A 133 -45.45 10.10 52.31
C ASN A 133 -46.44 9.36 51.39
#